data_AF-A0A1Q4H6C3-F1
#
_entry.id   AF-A0A1Q4H6C3-F1
#
_cell.length_a   1.000
_cell.length_b   1.000
_cell.length_c   1.000
_cell.angle_alpha   90.00
_cell.angle_beta   90.00
_cell.angle_gamma   90.00
#
_symmetry.space_group_name_H-M   'P 1'
#
loop_
_entity.id
_entity.type
_entity.pdbx_description
1 polymer ?
#
loop_
_entity_poly.entity_id
_entity_poly.type
_entity_poly.pdbx_seq_one_letter_code
_entity_poly.pdbx_strand_id
1 'polypeptide(L)'
;GALETAREYTRTQARPWTPAGVTQAVEDPYTIRSYGEFGIQLQAADAAAREAAQLLQAAWDKGDALTSQERGELMVQISGVKAIATQAALDVTSRIFEVIGARGTHPKYGFDRFWRNIRTHTLHDPVSYKIAEVGNYVLNQRYPIPGFTS
;
A
#
# COMPACT_ATOMS: atom_id res chain seq x y z
N GLY A 1 -10.71 -2.07 4.88
CA GLY A 1 -9.90 -2.56 3.75
C GLY A 1 -9.66 -4.05 3.85
N ALA A 2 -8.66 -4.56 3.13
CA ALA A 2 -8.27 -5.96 3.15
C ALA A 2 -7.81 -6.42 4.54
N LEU A 3 -6.98 -5.60 5.20
CA LEU A 3 -6.45 -5.86 6.55
C LEU A 3 -7.55 -6.00 7.59
N GLU A 4 -8.51 -5.07 7.65
CA GLU A 4 -9.62 -5.13 8.62
C GLU A 4 -10.52 -6.33 8.37
N THR A 5 -10.77 -6.65 7.10
CA THR A 5 -11.58 -7.82 6.72
C THR A 5 -10.89 -9.11 7.13
N ALA A 6 -9.58 -9.22 6.91
CA ALA A 6 -8.77 -10.34 7.36
C ALA A 6 -8.78 -10.45 8.88
N ARG A 7 -8.56 -9.34 9.59
CA ARG A 7 -8.55 -9.27 11.05
C ARG A 7 -9.84 -9.79 11.64
N GLU A 8 -10.98 -9.36 11.11
CA GLU A 8 -12.28 -9.82 11.57
C GLU A 8 -12.46 -11.33 11.34
N TYR A 9 -12.06 -11.83 10.17
CA TYR A 9 -12.13 -13.25 9.87
C TYR A 9 -11.20 -14.08 10.77
N THR A 10 -9.96 -13.63 11.02
CA THR A 10 -9.04 -14.33 11.91
C THR A 10 -9.59 -14.40 13.34
N ARG A 11 -10.26 -13.34 13.81
CA ARG A 11 -10.86 -13.29 15.15
C ARG A 11 -12.09 -14.19 15.31
N THR A 12 -12.84 -14.43 14.24
CA THR A 12 -14.17 -15.06 14.33
C THR A 12 -14.28 -16.43 13.66
N GLN A 13 -13.41 -16.75 12.70
CA GLN A 13 -13.56 -17.93 11.83
C GLN A 13 -12.27 -18.75 11.66
N ALA A 14 -11.09 -18.14 11.78
CA ALA A 14 -9.83 -18.86 11.62
C ALA A 14 -9.65 -19.89 12.75
N ARG A 15 -9.01 -21.00 12.39
CA ARG A 15 -8.67 -22.07 13.34
C ARG A 15 -7.16 -22.06 13.59
N PRO A 16 -6.70 -22.34 14.81
CA PRO A 16 -5.27 -22.48 15.07
C PRO A 16 -4.71 -23.65 14.25
N TRP A 17 -3.40 -23.57 13.95
CA TRP A 17 -2.68 -24.73 13.45
C TRP A 17 -2.37 -25.66 14.62
N THR A 18 -3.24 -26.64 14.87
CA THR A 18 -3.16 -27.51 16.05
C THR A 18 -1.81 -28.20 16.25
N PRO A 19 -1.03 -28.60 15.21
CA PRO A 19 0.30 -29.16 15.42
C PRO A 19 1.31 -28.19 16.05
N ALA A 20 1.09 -26.88 15.98
CA ALA A 20 1.93 -25.88 16.64
C ALA A 20 1.61 -25.69 18.13
N GLY A 21 0.61 -26.39 18.68
CA GLY A 21 0.25 -26.31 20.10
C GLY A 21 -0.48 -25.03 20.50
N VAL A 22 -0.87 -24.17 19.54
CA VAL A 22 -1.64 -22.95 19.78
C VAL A 22 -3.13 -23.29 19.91
N THR A 23 -3.82 -22.68 20.88
CA THR A 23 -5.26 -22.91 21.14
C THR A 23 -6.18 -21.96 20.38
N GLN A 24 -5.70 -20.75 20.06
CA GLN A 24 -6.44 -19.74 19.30
C GLN A 24 -5.61 -19.17 18.16
N ALA A 25 -6.19 -19.04 16.96
CA ALA A 25 -5.48 -18.48 15.80
C ALA A 25 -4.92 -17.07 16.05
N VAL A 26 -5.60 -16.27 16.90
CA VAL A 26 -5.17 -14.92 17.26
C VAL A 26 -3.96 -14.87 18.20
N GLU A 27 -3.56 -16.00 18.79
CA GLU A 27 -2.40 -16.13 19.66
C GLU A 27 -1.20 -16.75 18.93
N ASP A 28 -1.36 -17.15 17.67
CA ASP A 28 -0.28 -17.72 16.88
C ASP A 28 0.79 -16.65 16.59
N PRO A 29 2.08 -16.89 16.91
CA PRO A 29 3.12 -15.89 16.80
C PRO A 29 3.40 -15.47 15.34
N TYR A 30 3.17 -16.36 14.38
CA TYR A 30 3.33 -16.03 12.96
C TYR A 30 2.15 -15.22 12.44
N THR A 31 0.93 -15.53 12.91
CA THR A 31 -0.25 -14.70 12.64
C THR A 31 -0.07 -13.28 13.18
N ILE A 32 0.35 -13.15 14.44
CA ILE A 32 0.64 -11.85 15.07
C ILE A 32 1.72 -11.10 14.30
N ARG A 33 2.81 -11.78 13.95
CA ARG A 33 3.89 -11.20 13.14
C ARG A 33 3.38 -10.66 11.81
N SER A 34 2.60 -11.43 11.06
CA SER A 34 2.05 -11.01 9.76
C SER A 34 1.16 -9.78 9.90
N TYR A 35 0.26 -9.74 10.89
CA TYR A 35 -0.53 -8.52 11.16
C TYR A 35 0.36 -7.31 11.52
N GLY A 36 1.46 -7.53 12.25
CA GLY A 36 2.45 -6.50 12.55
C GLY A 36 3.13 -5.97 11.29
N GLU A 37 3.61 -6.86 10.41
CA GLU A 37 4.22 -6.48 9.14
C GLU A 37 3.25 -5.70 8.24
N PHE A 38 1.99 -6.13 8.14
CA PHE A 38 0.96 -5.41 7.38
C PHE A 38 0.70 -4.02 7.95
N GLY A 39 0.58 -3.92 9.28
CA GLY A 39 0.35 -2.65 9.97
C GLY A 39 1.49 -1.67 9.76
N ILE A 40 2.74 -2.11 9.86
CA ILE A 40 3.93 -1.28 9.66
C ILE A 40 3.99 -0.74 8.22
N GLN A 41 3.76 -1.60 7.22
CA GLN A 41 3.76 -1.18 5.82
C GLN A 41 2.67 -0.14 5.52
N LEU A 42 1.44 -0.36 6.01
CA LEU A 42 0.34 0.56 5.81
C LEU A 42 0.56 1.87 6.57
N GLN A 43 1.11 1.82 7.78
CA GLN A 43 1.45 3.02 8.55
C GLN A 43 2.44 3.91 7.79
N ALA A 44 3.48 3.32 7.19
CA ALA A 44 4.44 4.07 6.38
C ALA A 44 3.79 4.69 5.13
N ALA A 45 2.96 3.93 4.42
CA ALA A 45 2.24 4.42 3.24
C ALA A 45 1.27 5.55 3.58
N ASP A 46 0.49 5.40 4.66
CA ASP A 46 -0.48 6.40 5.11
C ASP A 46 0.19 7.69 5.57
N ALA A 47 1.32 7.60 6.28
CA ALA A 47 2.07 8.77 6.71
C ALA A 47 2.58 9.57 5.50
N ALA A 48 3.21 8.90 4.54
CA ALA A 48 3.71 9.54 3.32
C ALA A 48 2.57 10.14 2.48
N ALA A 49 1.42 9.46 2.39
CA ALA A 49 0.26 9.97 1.66
C ALA A 49 -0.32 11.24 2.31
N ARG A 50 -0.37 11.30 3.65
CA ARG A 50 -0.84 12.50 4.38
C ARG A 50 0.07 13.69 4.16
N GLU A 51 1.39 13.47 4.19
CA GLU A 51 2.38 14.52 3.91
C GLU A 51 2.23 15.03 2.46
N ALA A 52 2.16 14.13 1.48
CA ALA A 52 1.97 14.51 0.09
C ALA A 52 0.64 15.26 -0.15
N ALA A 53 -0.43 14.90 0.57
CA ALA A 53 -1.71 15.63 0.50
C ALA A 53 -1.59 17.07 1.03
N GLN A 54 -0.81 17.30 2.08
CA GLN A 54 -0.55 18.65 2.59
C GLN A 54 0.28 19.47 1.60
N LEU A 55 1.31 18.87 0.99
CA LEU A 55 2.10 19.52 -0.05
C LEU A 55 1.27 19.84 -1.30
N LEU A 56 0.37 18.93 -1.69
CA LEU A 56 -0.58 19.17 -2.78
C LEU A 56 -1.49 20.36 -2.47
N GLN A 57 -2.04 20.44 -1.25
CA GLN A 57 -2.88 21.57 -0.85
C GLN A 57 -2.09 22.89 -0.89
N ALA A 58 -0.87 22.92 -0.36
CA ALA A 58 -0.02 24.11 -0.38
C ALA A 58 0.35 24.54 -1.82
N ALA A 59 0.56 23.58 -2.73
CA ALA A 59 0.79 23.86 -4.14
C ALA A 59 -0.48 24.39 -4.83
N TRP A 60 -1.64 23.81 -4.51
CA TRP A 60 -2.95 24.23 -5.03
C TRP A 60 -3.27 25.69 -4.64
N ASP A 61 -3.03 26.05 -3.38
CA ASP A 61 -3.35 27.38 -2.85
C ASP A 61 -2.52 28.52 -3.50
N LYS A 62 -1.43 28.19 -4.22
CA LYS A 62 -0.62 29.16 -4.98
C LYS A 62 -1.27 29.57 -6.30
N GLY A 63 -2.21 28.79 -6.84
CA GLY A 63 -2.78 29.03 -8.16
C GLY A 63 -1.71 29.23 -9.24
N ASP A 64 -1.86 30.27 -10.06
CA ASP A 64 -0.93 30.59 -11.15
C ASP A 64 0.48 31.01 -10.68
N ALA A 65 0.68 31.24 -9.37
CA ALA A 65 1.99 31.56 -8.80
C ALA A 65 2.86 30.31 -8.54
N LEU A 66 2.34 29.09 -8.75
CA LEU A 66 3.08 27.85 -8.58
C LEU A 66 4.25 27.77 -9.57
N THR A 67 5.46 27.57 -9.06
CA THR A 67 6.65 27.42 -9.91
C THR A 67 6.82 25.99 -10.43
N SER A 68 7.53 25.84 -11.55
CA SER A 68 7.88 24.52 -12.10
C SER A 68 8.70 23.68 -11.11
N GLN A 69 9.52 24.32 -10.27
CA GLN A 69 10.30 23.64 -9.25
C GLN A 69 9.38 23.03 -8.18
N GLU A 70 8.47 23.82 -7.62
CA GLU A 70 7.53 23.35 -6.58
C GLU A 70 6.62 22.24 -7.11
N ARG A 71 6.16 22.34 -8.38
CA ARG A 71 5.44 21.26 -9.05
C ARG A 71 6.30 20.00 -9.15
N GLY A 72 7.58 20.14 -9.51
CA GLY A 72 8.53 19.04 -9.61
C GLY A 72 8.78 18.34 -8.27
N GLU A 73 9.00 19.10 -7.21
CA GLU A 73 9.18 18.60 -5.84
C GLU A 73 7.94 17.83 -5.38
N LEU A 74 6.74 18.39 -5.59
CA LEU A 74 5.47 17.71 -5.30
C LEU A 74 5.34 16.40 -6.08
N MET A 75 5.68 16.40 -7.37
CA MET A 75 5.56 15.21 -8.20
C MET A 75 6.49 14.09 -7.75
N VAL A 76 7.72 14.41 -7.32
CA VAL A 76 8.64 13.42 -6.74
C VAL A 76 8.02 12.76 -5.51
N GLN A 77 7.41 13.55 -4.62
CA GLN A 77 6.73 13.02 -3.44
C GLN A 77 5.55 12.12 -3.80
N ILE A 78 4.70 12.55 -4.74
CA ILE A 78 3.55 11.75 -5.22
C ILE A 78 4.01 10.44 -5.88
N SER A 79 5.08 10.47 -6.69
CA SER A 79 5.67 9.26 -7.28
C SER A 79 6.20 8.29 -6.21
N GLY A 80 6.81 8.81 -5.14
CA GLY A 80 7.23 8.02 -3.99
C GLY A 80 6.07 7.37 -3.24
N VAL A 81 5.04 8.15 -2.90
CA VAL A 81 3.81 7.66 -2.25
C VAL A 81 3.16 6.56 -3.08
N LYS A 82 3.04 6.76 -4.39
CA LYS A 82 2.49 5.77 -5.30
C LYS A 82 3.26 4.45 -5.27
N ALA A 83 4.58 4.50 -5.28
CA ALA A 83 5.41 3.30 -5.24
C ALA A 83 5.23 2.53 -3.93
N ILE A 84 5.29 3.22 -2.79
CA ILE A 84 5.14 2.61 -1.46
C ILE A 84 3.73 2.03 -1.29
N ALA A 85 2.68 2.78 -1.67
CA ALA A 85 1.30 2.31 -1.59
C ALA A 85 1.04 1.11 -2.52
N THR A 86 1.62 1.11 -3.73
CA THR A 86 1.53 -0.03 -4.66
C THR A 86 2.13 -1.29 -4.05
N GLN A 87 3.32 -1.19 -3.47
CA GLN A 87 4.01 -2.31 -2.84
C GLN A 87 3.23 -2.83 -1.63
N ALA A 88 2.87 -1.95 -0.70
CA ALA A 88 2.14 -2.32 0.51
C ALA A 88 0.78 -2.96 0.20
N ALA A 89 0.02 -2.37 -0.73
CA ALA A 89 -1.30 -2.88 -1.06
C ALA A 89 -1.24 -4.23 -1.79
N LEU A 90 -0.29 -4.45 -2.70
CA LEU A 90 -0.10 -5.76 -3.35
C LEU A 90 0.35 -6.84 -2.36
N ASP A 91 1.30 -6.52 -1.47
CA ASP A 91 1.79 -7.44 -0.44
C ASP A 91 0.68 -7.85 0.52
N VAL A 92 0.04 -6.86 1.16
CA VAL A 92 -1.02 -7.09 2.16
C VAL A 92 -2.19 -7.85 1.55
N THR A 93 -2.68 -7.44 0.37
CA THR A 93 -3.87 -8.09 -0.23
C THR A 93 -3.61 -9.52 -0.68
N SER A 94 -2.37 -9.89 -0.95
CA SER A 94 -1.98 -11.28 -1.24
C SER A 94 -1.77 -12.07 0.06
N ARG A 95 -1.00 -11.52 1.01
CA ARG A 95 -0.55 -12.24 2.20
C ARG A 95 -1.60 -12.37 3.29
N ILE A 96 -2.72 -11.63 3.23
CA ILE A 96 -3.84 -11.87 4.14
C ILE A 96 -4.36 -13.32 4.09
N PHE A 97 -4.17 -14.04 2.98
CA PHE A 97 -4.56 -15.44 2.88
C PHE A 97 -3.74 -16.38 3.78
N GLU A 98 -2.50 -15.99 4.13
CA GLU A 98 -1.65 -16.72 5.08
C GLU A 98 -2.27 -16.74 6.50
N VAL A 99 -2.96 -15.66 6.89
CA VAL A 99 -3.56 -15.51 8.24
C VAL A 99 -5.07 -15.82 8.31
N ILE A 100 -5.75 -15.79 7.17
CA ILE A 100 -7.17 -16.21 7.06
C ILE A 100 -7.26 -17.74 6.88
N GLY A 101 -6.29 -18.35 6.20
CA GLY A 101 -6.20 -19.79 5.97
C GLY A 101 -7.14 -20.32 4.87
N ALA A 102 -6.99 -21.61 4.55
CA ALA A 102 -7.58 -22.25 3.37
C ALA A 102 -9.10 -22.05 3.22
N ARG A 103 -9.86 -22.08 4.33
CA ARG A 103 -11.33 -21.90 4.32
C ARG A 103 -11.76 -20.51 3.84
N GLY A 104 -10.90 -19.50 3.99
CA GLY A 104 -11.15 -18.14 3.53
C GLY A 104 -11.14 -17.97 2.02
N THR A 105 -10.68 -18.96 1.27
CA THR A 105 -10.70 -18.94 -0.21
C THR A 105 -12.10 -19.18 -0.79
N HIS A 106 -13.08 -19.57 0.04
CA HIS A 106 -14.43 -19.81 -0.44
C HIS A 106 -15.03 -18.54 -1.08
N PRO A 107 -15.59 -18.61 -2.31
CA PRO A 107 -16.04 -17.43 -3.07
C PRO A 107 -17.03 -16.53 -2.32
N LYS A 108 -17.87 -17.10 -1.44
CA LYS A 108 -18.80 -16.35 -0.58
C LYS A 108 -18.16 -15.20 0.23
N TYR A 109 -16.86 -15.29 0.55
CA TYR A 109 -16.14 -14.24 1.27
C TYR A 109 -15.56 -13.17 0.34
N GLY A 110 -15.23 -13.56 -0.90
CA GLY A 110 -14.69 -12.70 -1.94
C GLY A 110 -13.44 -11.92 -1.55
N PHE A 111 -12.57 -12.46 -0.67
CA PHE A 111 -11.39 -11.74 -0.16
C PHE A 111 -10.36 -11.42 -1.26
N ASP A 112 -10.32 -12.22 -2.31
CA ASP A 112 -9.48 -12.02 -3.50
C ASP A 112 -9.83 -10.73 -4.26
N ARG A 113 -11.02 -10.15 -4.04
CA ARG A 113 -11.42 -8.87 -4.67
C ARG A 113 -10.45 -7.74 -4.38
N PHE A 114 -9.87 -7.71 -3.18
CA PHE A 114 -8.94 -6.64 -2.81
C PHE A 114 -7.68 -6.71 -3.66
N TRP A 115 -7.11 -7.91 -3.80
CA TRP A 115 -5.94 -8.15 -4.62
C TRP A 115 -6.24 -7.90 -6.10
N ARG A 116 -7.36 -8.42 -6.62
CA ARG A 116 -7.74 -8.19 -8.02
C ARG A 116 -7.88 -6.71 -8.34
N ASN A 117 -8.57 -5.95 -7.49
CA ASN A 117 -8.79 -4.52 -7.71
C ASN A 117 -7.46 -3.75 -7.76
N ILE A 118 -6.60 -3.94 -6.75
CA ILE A 118 -5.32 -3.23 -6.72
C ILE A 118 -4.37 -3.71 -7.81
N ARG A 119 -4.36 -5.01 -8.12
CA ARG A 119 -3.56 -5.58 -9.21
C ARG A 119 -3.95 -5.00 -10.56
N THR A 120 -5.25 -4.78 -10.80
CA THR A 120 -5.71 -4.14 -12.03
C THR A 120 -5.30 -2.68 -12.07
N HIS A 121 -5.59 -1.91 -11.01
CA HIS A 121 -5.41 -0.46 -11.05
C HIS A 121 -3.93 -0.02 -11.02
N THR A 122 -3.09 -0.76 -10.29
CA THR A 122 -1.63 -0.47 -10.22
C THR A 122 -0.92 -0.61 -11.56
N LEU A 123 -1.57 -1.15 -12.59
CA LEU A 123 -1.04 -1.29 -13.94
C LEU A 123 -1.34 -0.10 -14.86
N HIS A 124 -2.11 0.90 -14.40
CA HIS A 124 -2.46 2.08 -15.20
C HIS A 124 -1.22 2.81 -15.74
N ASP A 125 -0.19 2.97 -14.89
CA ASP A 125 1.11 3.47 -15.30
C ASP A 125 2.20 2.74 -14.51
N PRO A 126 3.35 2.41 -15.15
CA PRO A 126 4.27 1.45 -14.57
C PRO A 126 5.01 2.05 -13.37
N VAL A 127 4.84 1.43 -12.21
CA VAL A 127 5.50 1.85 -10.96
C VAL A 127 7.03 1.89 -11.07
N SER A 128 7.63 1.10 -11.97
CA SER A 128 9.06 1.13 -12.25
C SER A 128 9.55 2.49 -12.74
N TYR A 129 8.77 3.18 -13.59
CA TYR A 129 9.10 4.53 -14.02
C TYR A 129 8.91 5.55 -12.91
N LYS A 130 7.91 5.38 -12.04
CA LYS A 130 7.73 6.23 -10.83
C LYS A 130 8.92 6.12 -9.88
N ILE A 131 9.46 4.92 -9.69
CA ILE A 131 10.68 4.69 -8.89
C ILE A 131 11.90 5.34 -9.57
N ALA A 132 12.03 5.22 -10.89
CA ALA A 132 13.12 5.85 -11.65
C ALA A 132 13.06 7.39 -11.59
N GLU A 133 11.88 7.99 -11.62
CA GLU A 133 11.65 9.43 -11.44
C GLU A 133 12.19 9.91 -10.09
N VAL A 134 11.82 9.23 -9.00
CA VAL A 134 12.34 9.53 -7.66
C VAL A 134 13.86 9.35 -7.62
N GLY A 135 14.38 8.26 -8.18
CA GLY A 135 15.81 7.99 -8.23
C GLY A 135 16.61 9.05 -9.00
N ASN A 136 16.06 9.55 -10.12
CA ASN A 136 16.68 10.58 -10.93
C ASN A 136 16.71 11.93 -10.21
N TYR A 137 15.68 12.25 -9.41
CA TYR A 137 15.72 13.41 -8.53
C TYR A 137 16.77 13.24 -7.43
N VAL A 138 16.76 12.13 -6.70
CA VAL A 138 17.71 11.86 -5.60
C VAL A 138 19.16 11.92 -6.09
N LEU A 139 19.46 11.32 -7.24
CA LEU A 139 20.82 11.21 -7.75
C LEU A 139 21.28 12.45 -8.54
N ASN A 140 20.41 12.99 -9.41
CA ASN A 140 20.80 14.00 -10.39
C ASN A 140 20.11 15.35 -10.21
N GLN A 141 19.26 15.51 -9.19
CA GLN A 141 18.44 16.72 -8.98
C GLN A 141 17.57 17.06 -10.20
N ARG A 142 17.10 16.03 -10.92
CA ARG A 142 16.25 16.16 -12.10
C ARG A 142 14.82 15.80 -11.78
N TYR A 143 13.92 16.77 -11.94
CA TYR A 143 12.48 16.57 -11.74
C TYR A 143 11.85 15.70 -12.85
N PRO A 144 10.73 15.02 -12.54
CA PRO A 144 9.90 14.38 -13.55
C PRO A 144 9.47 15.38 -14.63
N ILE A 145 9.48 14.94 -15.89
CA ILE A 145 8.99 15.75 -17.00
C ILE A 145 7.46 15.80 -16.91
N PRO A 146 6.82 16.99 -16.86
CA PRO A 146 5.37 17.10 -16.82
C PRO A 146 4.69 16.39 -18.01
N GLY A 147 3.69 15.58 -17.71
CA GLY A 147 2.87 14.86 -18.68
C GLY A 147 1.55 14.39 -18.05
N PHE A 148 0.82 13.53 -18.74
CA PHE A 148 -0.46 13.01 -18.24
C PHE A 148 -0.32 12.08 -17.03
N THR A 149 0.87 11.50 -16.81
CA THR A 149 1.14 10.52 -15.74
C THR A 149 2.36 10.87 -14.89
N SER A 150 3.06 11.97 -15.17
CA SER A 150 4.30 12.42 -14.52
C SER A 150 4.39 13.93 -14.45
#